data_AF-A0A1I4RUX0-F1
#
_entry.id   AF-A0A1I4RUX0-F1
#
_cell.length_a   1.000
_cell.length_b   1.000
_cell.length_c   1.000
_cell.angle_alpha   90.00
_cell.angle_beta   90.00
_cell.angle_gamma   90.00
#
_symmetry.space_group_name_H-M   'P 1'
#
loop_
_entity.id
_entity.type
_entity.pdbx_description
1 polymer ?
#
loop_
_entity_poly.entity_id
_entity_poly.type
_entity_poly.pdbx_seq_one_letter_code
_entity_poly.pdbx_strand_id
1 'polypeptide(L)'
;MFGPAIVSAFEEVKAAFDPRDRMNPGKLVHPYRTDENLRLGAGYHPSVPATFLGFPDDGGSFPQAASRCVGIGNCRRSAGGVMCPSYMVTREEEHSTRGRARLLFEMLQGHPDAPVRDGWRSTAVRDALDLCLACKGCKSDCPVGVDMATYKAEFLAHHYRHRLRPAAHYSLGWLPLVGRFAQWAPRLVNSALRAPVLAQTAKRLGGIAPQRTPPRFAEVSFQRLCRHRVAPPPGEPGAVLLWPDTFTNHFAPHIGRAAVDVLEDAGLRVAVPPQPLCCGLTWMSTGQLGMATLRW
;
A
#
# COMPACT_ATOMS: atom_id res chain seq x y z
N MET A 1 10.96 -16.84 34.03
CA MET A 1 12.14 -15.94 33.99
C MET A 1 13.12 -16.48 35.04
N PHE A 2 14.42 -16.59 34.75
CA PHE A 2 15.37 -17.38 35.55
C PHE A 2 15.47 -16.96 37.02
N GLY A 3 15.75 -17.92 37.91
CA GLY A 3 15.95 -17.66 39.35
C GLY A 3 17.38 -17.18 39.68
N PRO A 4 17.63 -16.72 40.93
CA PRO A 4 18.89 -16.08 41.32
C PRO A 4 20.14 -16.92 41.02
N ALA A 5 20.11 -18.23 41.30
CA ALA A 5 21.24 -19.12 41.06
C ALA A 5 21.66 -19.17 39.58
N ILE A 6 20.69 -19.16 38.67
CA ILE A 6 20.96 -19.19 37.23
C ILE A 6 21.49 -17.83 36.76
N VAL A 7 20.97 -16.73 37.31
CA VAL A 7 21.46 -15.38 37.00
C VAL A 7 22.92 -15.21 37.45
N SER A 8 23.27 -15.65 38.66
CA SER A 8 24.66 -15.62 39.14
C SER A 8 25.59 -16.47 38.26
N ALA A 9 25.15 -17.64 37.80
CA ALA A 9 25.94 -18.42 36.85
C ALA A 9 26.16 -17.67 35.51
N PHE A 10 25.17 -16.93 35.02
CA PHE A 10 25.37 -16.07 33.84
C PHE A 10 26.36 -14.93 34.10
N GLU A 11 26.35 -14.34 35.30
CA GLU A 11 27.28 -13.29 35.71
C GLU A 11 28.73 -13.82 35.73
N GLU A 12 28.94 -15.01 36.31
CA GLU A 12 30.25 -15.67 36.33
C GLU A 12 30.77 -15.95 34.92
N VAL A 13 29.92 -16.49 34.04
CA VAL A 13 30.28 -16.73 32.63
C VAL A 13 30.61 -15.41 31.92
N LYS A 14 29.81 -14.36 32.11
CA LYS A 14 30.07 -13.04 31.52
C LYS A 14 31.41 -12.47 32.00
N ALA A 15 31.69 -12.54 33.30
CA ALA A 15 32.93 -12.02 33.87
C ALA A 15 34.18 -12.77 33.37
N ALA A 16 34.08 -14.08 33.17
CA ALA A 16 35.18 -14.89 32.64
C ALA A 16 35.50 -14.57 31.17
N PHE A 17 34.48 -14.36 30.33
CA PHE A 17 34.65 -14.14 28.89
C PHE A 17 34.77 -12.66 28.49
N ASP A 18 34.17 -11.75 29.25
CA ASP A 18 34.14 -10.31 28.99
C ASP A 18 34.40 -9.50 30.27
N PRO A 19 35.61 -9.58 30.84
CA PRO A 19 35.94 -8.98 32.13
C PRO A 19 35.89 -7.45 32.13
N ARG A 20 35.80 -6.81 30.96
CA ARG A 20 35.67 -5.36 30.81
C ARG A 20 34.28 -4.92 30.37
N ASP A 21 33.31 -5.84 30.32
CA ASP A 21 31.93 -5.62 29.89
C ASP A 21 31.81 -4.87 28.55
N ARG A 22 32.65 -5.22 27.57
CA ARG A 22 32.64 -4.56 26.24
C ARG A 22 31.76 -5.29 25.23
N MET A 23 31.46 -6.56 25.48
CA MET A 23 30.66 -7.42 24.60
C MET A 23 29.22 -7.50 25.12
N ASN A 24 28.33 -6.72 24.50
CA ASN A 24 26.89 -6.71 24.78
C ASN A 24 26.52 -6.33 26.24
N PRO A 25 26.97 -5.15 26.73
CA PRO A 25 26.70 -4.69 28.08
C PRO A 25 25.20 -4.52 28.36
N GLY A 26 24.82 -4.73 29.62
CA GLY A 26 23.44 -4.58 30.10
C GLY A 26 22.43 -5.56 29.51
N LYS A 27 22.88 -6.71 28.99
CA LYS A 27 22.04 -7.81 28.51
C LYS A 27 22.20 -9.05 29.39
N LEU A 28 21.07 -9.72 29.67
CA LEU A 28 20.94 -10.93 30.49
C LEU A 28 21.31 -10.76 31.97
N VAL A 29 22.43 -10.08 32.26
CA VAL A 29 22.95 -9.78 33.59
C VAL A 29 23.29 -8.30 33.69
N HIS A 30 23.24 -7.75 34.89
CA HIS A 30 23.42 -6.31 35.17
C HIS A 30 22.65 -5.41 34.17
N PRO A 31 21.32 -5.63 33.99
CA PRO A 31 20.57 -4.90 32.98
C PRO A 31 20.56 -3.40 33.28
N TYR A 32 20.59 -2.60 32.22
CA TYR A 32 20.26 -1.18 32.32
C TYR A 32 18.89 -0.98 32.97
N ARG A 33 18.68 0.19 33.56
CA ARG A 33 17.34 0.52 34.07
C ARG A 33 16.34 0.56 32.91
N THR A 34 15.07 0.25 33.20
CA THR A 34 14.00 0.21 32.20
C THR A 34 13.78 1.55 31.50
N ASP A 35 14.17 2.66 32.14
CA ASP A 35 14.07 4.03 31.63
C ASP A 35 15.37 4.53 30.93
N GLU A 36 16.40 3.69 30.85
CA GLU A 36 17.63 3.98 30.11
C GLU A 36 17.57 3.44 28.68
N ASN A 37 18.36 4.04 27.79
CA ASN A 37 18.54 3.59 26.39
C ASN A 37 17.21 3.40 25.63
N LEU A 38 16.19 4.22 25.95
CA LEU A 38 14.91 4.20 25.26
C LEU A 38 15.11 4.44 23.76
N ARG A 39 14.62 3.52 22.92
CA ARG A 39 14.75 3.57 21.44
C ARG A 39 14.40 4.94 20.83
N LEU A 40 13.43 5.62 21.43
CA LEU A 40 12.89 6.88 20.96
C LEU A 40 13.34 8.07 21.85
N GLY A 41 13.84 7.79 23.05
CA GLY A 41 14.07 8.78 24.09
C GLY A 41 12.77 9.23 24.78
N ALA A 42 12.91 9.86 25.95
CA ALA A 42 11.78 10.35 26.74
C ALA A 42 11.05 11.55 26.10
N GLY A 43 11.70 12.25 25.17
CA GLY A 43 11.15 13.41 24.47
C GLY A 43 10.49 13.10 23.12
N TYR A 44 10.39 11.83 22.70
CA TYR A 44 9.76 11.49 21.43
C TYR A 44 8.26 11.74 21.48
N HIS A 45 7.81 12.73 20.73
CA HIS A 45 6.43 13.14 20.71
C HIS A 45 6.05 13.67 19.32
N PRO A 46 6.00 12.78 18.30
CA PRO A 46 5.77 13.19 16.92
C PRO A 46 4.45 13.95 16.81
N SER A 47 4.43 14.97 15.96
CA SER A 47 3.17 15.65 15.63
C SER A 47 2.18 14.62 15.10
N VAL A 48 0.91 14.72 15.52
CA VAL A 48 -0.18 13.89 15.02
C VAL A 48 -0.95 14.73 13.99
N PRO A 49 -0.62 14.64 12.69
CA PRO A 49 -1.33 15.41 11.68
C PRO A 49 -2.74 14.84 11.48
N ALA A 50 -3.65 15.69 11.03
CA ALA A 50 -4.95 15.25 10.56
C ALA A 50 -4.75 14.29 9.38
N THR A 51 -5.27 13.07 9.50
CA THR A 51 -5.17 12.05 8.46
C THR A 51 -6.39 12.03 7.55
N PHE A 52 -6.20 11.57 6.32
CA PHE A 52 -7.33 11.26 5.43
C PHE A 52 -7.91 9.87 5.72
N LEU A 53 -7.05 8.92 6.09
CA LEU A 53 -7.43 7.56 6.47
C LEU A 53 -7.62 7.42 7.99
N GLY A 54 -8.45 6.46 8.40
CA GLY A 54 -8.88 6.33 9.79
C GLY A 54 -8.00 5.48 10.71
N PHE A 55 -6.99 4.76 10.19
CA PHE A 55 -6.03 3.95 10.98
C PHE A 55 -6.63 3.21 12.21
N PRO A 56 -7.67 2.37 12.03
CA PRO A 56 -8.44 1.80 13.14
C PRO A 56 -7.60 0.90 14.06
N ASP A 57 -6.62 0.19 13.49
CA ASP A 57 -5.74 -0.72 14.24
C ASP A 57 -4.61 0.03 15.00
N ASP A 58 -4.54 1.36 14.86
CA ASP A 58 -3.49 2.25 15.40
C ASP A 58 -4.08 3.44 16.17
N GLY A 59 -5.31 3.29 16.70
CA GLY A 59 -5.99 4.35 17.46
C GLY A 59 -6.23 5.63 16.66
N GLY A 60 -6.34 5.54 15.33
CA GLY A 60 -6.49 6.71 14.45
C GLY A 60 -5.19 7.47 14.18
N SER A 61 -4.03 6.92 14.55
CA SER A 61 -2.75 7.64 14.51
C SER A 61 -1.80 7.11 13.44
N PHE A 62 -1.48 7.95 12.45
CA PHE A 62 -0.45 7.64 11.47
C PHE A 62 0.94 7.44 12.11
N PRO A 63 1.40 8.26 13.09
CA PRO A 63 2.65 7.99 13.79
C PRO A 63 2.73 6.64 14.50
N GLN A 64 1.63 6.17 15.10
CA GLN A 64 1.60 4.83 15.69
C GLN A 64 1.71 3.76 14.59
N ALA A 65 0.98 3.92 13.49
CA ALA A 65 1.03 3.03 12.33
C ALA A 65 2.44 2.93 11.72
N ALA A 66 3.10 4.06 11.48
CA ALA A 66 4.47 4.11 10.98
C ALA A 66 5.48 3.45 11.94
N SER A 67 5.17 3.43 13.24
CA SER A 67 6.02 2.86 14.30
C SER A 67 5.79 1.37 14.55
N ARG A 68 4.84 0.71 13.88
CA ARG A 68 4.58 -0.75 14.05
C ARG A 68 5.80 -1.62 13.76
N CYS A 69 6.73 -1.17 12.92
CA CYS A 69 7.88 -1.97 12.54
C CYS A 69 8.86 -2.20 13.71
N VAL A 70 9.00 -3.47 14.09
CA VAL A 70 9.93 -3.96 15.11
C VAL A 70 11.32 -4.34 14.57
N GLY A 71 11.57 -4.16 13.27
CA GLY A 71 12.91 -4.32 12.70
C GLY A 71 13.40 -5.74 12.43
N ILE A 72 12.58 -6.78 12.66
CA ILE A 72 12.96 -8.22 12.52
C ILE A 72 13.47 -8.64 11.14
N GLY A 73 13.25 -7.83 10.09
CA GLY A 73 13.82 -8.10 8.76
C GLY A 73 13.13 -9.18 7.93
N ASN A 74 11.98 -9.73 8.32
CA ASN A 74 11.23 -10.74 7.53
C ASN A 74 10.93 -10.30 6.07
N CYS A 75 10.80 -8.98 5.87
CA CYS A 75 10.58 -8.38 4.55
C CYS A 75 11.80 -8.41 3.61
N ARG A 76 12.98 -8.84 4.09
CA ARG A 76 14.24 -8.91 3.33
C ARG A 76 14.51 -10.28 2.71
N ARG A 77 13.52 -11.16 2.69
CA ARG A 77 13.63 -12.45 2.02
C ARG A 77 13.78 -12.28 0.51
N SER A 78 14.46 -13.23 -0.11
CA SER A 78 14.76 -13.28 -1.54
C SER A 78 13.81 -14.17 -2.34
N ALA A 79 13.05 -15.00 -1.65
CA ALA A 79 12.13 -15.98 -2.23
C ALA A 79 11.01 -16.26 -1.22
N GLY A 80 9.85 -16.69 -1.74
CA GLY A 80 8.68 -17.05 -0.94
C GLY A 80 7.89 -15.85 -0.41
N GLY A 81 6.57 -16.06 -0.28
CA GLY A 81 5.63 -15.01 0.12
C GLY A 81 5.43 -13.91 -0.94
N VAL A 82 4.62 -12.91 -0.58
CA VAL A 82 4.25 -11.79 -1.46
C VAL A 82 5.09 -10.55 -1.14
N MET A 83 5.42 -10.32 0.14
CA MET A 83 6.25 -9.18 0.59
C MET A 83 7.76 -9.47 0.43
N CYS A 84 8.59 -8.60 -0.17
CA CYS A 84 8.33 -7.33 -0.87
C CYS A 84 8.96 -7.39 -2.28
N PRO A 85 8.19 -7.29 -3.39
CA PRO A 85 8.73 -7.52 -4.72
C PRO A 85 9.80 -6.51 -5.14
N SER A 86 9.65 -5.24 -4.75
CA SER A 86 10.67 -4.22 -5.04
C SER A 86 12.02 -4.59 -4.43
N TYR A 87 12.04 -4.98 -3.16
CA TYR A 87 13.28 -5.42 -2.50
C TYR A 87 13.87 -6.68 -3.14
N MET A 88 13.04 -7.66 -3.51
CA MET A 88 13.54 -8.90 -4.13
C MET A 88 14.32 -8.64 -5.42
N VAL A 89 13.94 -7.59 -6.15
CA VAL A 89 14.61 -7.15 -7.38
C VAL A 89 15.79 -6.23 -7.07
N THR A 90 15.59 -5.17 -6.28
CA THR A 90 16.60 -4.12 -6.09
C THR A 90 17.67 -4.51 -5.09
N ARG A 91 17.34 -5.33 -4.09
CA ARG A 91 18.17 -5.67 -2.92
C ARG A 91 18.56 -4.49 -2.02
N GLU A 92 18.05 -3.31 -2.33
CA GLU A 92 18.24 -2.09 -1.55
C GLU A 92 17.28 -2.00 -0.36
N GLU A 93 17.84 -1.72 0.83
CA GLU A 93 17.10 -1.74 2.09
C GLU A 93 15.90 -0.78 2.10
N GLU A 94 16.04 0.41 1.49
CA GLU A 94 14.97 1.42 1.40
C GLU A 94 13.73 0.93 0.67
N HIS A 95 13.87 -0.08 -0.19
CA HIS A 95 12.76 -0.69 -0.91
C HIS A 95 12.15 -1.90 -0.20
N SER A 96 12.63 -2.23 1.00
CA SER A 96 12.00 -3.20 1.91
C SER A 96 10.89 -2.55 2.73
N THR A 97 9.98 -3.35 3.29
CA THR A 97 8.96 -2.86 4.22
C THR A 97 9.58 -2.21 5.46
N ARG A 98 10.69 -2.77 5.96
CA ARG A 98 11.43 -2.24 7.11
C ARG A 98 12.06 -0.89 6.79
N GLY A 99 12.72 -0.78 5.63
CA GLY A 99 13.32 0.47 5.17
C GLY A 99 12.28 1.57 5.00
N ARG A 100 11.16 1.28 4.31
CA ARG A 100 10.04 2.23 4.17
C ARG A 100 9.45 2.65 5.50
N ALA A 101 9.23 1.70 6.42
CA ALA A 101 8.75 2.02 7.77
C ALA A 101 9.74 2.93 8.50
N ARG A 102 11.04 2.68 8.36
CA ARG A 102 12.08 3.51 8.98
C ARG A 102 12.09 4.92 8.40
N LEU A 103 12.02 5.08 7.08
CA LEU A 103 11.96 6.38 6.43
C LEU A 103 10.71 7.18 6.84
N LEU A 104 9.55 6.52 6.91
CA LEU A 104 8.30 7.13 7.39
C LEU A 104 8.36 7.52 8.87
N PHE A 105 9.01 6.70 9.69
CA PHE A 105 9.27 7.02 11.09
C PHE A 105 10.17 8.25 11.21
N GLU A 106 11.28 8.30 10.46
CA GLU A 106 12.23 9.42 10.49
C GLU A 106 11.59 10.71 10.00
N MET A 107 10.75 10.61 8.97
CA MET A 107 9.96 11.72 8.44
C MET A 107 9.10 12.42 9.49
N LEU A 108 8.50 11.67 10.43
CA LEU A 108 7.55 12.23 11.39
C LEU A 108 8.23 13.02 12.50
N GLN A 109 9.20 12.39 13.15
CA GLN A 109 10.09 13.02 14.13
C GLN A 109 11.18 12.01 14.48
N GLY A 110 12.07 11.71 13.53
CA GLY A 110 13.21 10.81 13.75
C GLY A 110 14.15 11.27 14.88
N HIS A 111 15.24 10.54 15.06
CA HIS A 111 16.29 10.92 16.00
C HIS A 111 16.98 12.24 15.55
N PRO A 112 17.60 13.03 16.43
CA PRO A 112 18.28 14.28 16.05
C PRO A 112 19.28 14.17 14.89
N ASP A 113 19.90 13.01 14.70
CA ASP A 113 20.83 12.69 13.61
C ASP A 113 20.15 12.06 12.37
N ALA A 114 18.82 11.99 12.34
CA ALA A 114 18.09 11.40 11.22
C ALA A 114 18.34 12.17 9.91
N PRO A 115 18.59 11.45 8.80
CA PRO A 115 18.83 12.05 7.49
C PRO A 115 17.57 12.67 6.88
N VAL A 116 16.39 12.16 7.23
CA VAL A 116 15.10 12.68 6.75
C VAL A 116 14.61 13.78 7.70
N ARG A 117 14.54 15.02 7.20
CA ARG A 117 14.15 16.21 8.01
C ARG A 117 13.08 17.09 7.38
N ASP A 118 12.73 16.83 6.13
CA ASP A 118 11.79 17.61 5.33
C ASP A 118 10.32 17.16 5.49
N GLY A 119 10.06 16.26 6.43
CA GLY A 119 8.72 15.82 6.82
C GLY A 119 7.92 15.31 5.63
N TRP A 120 6.63 15.66 5.55
CA TRP A 120 5.75 15.27 4.45
C TRP A 120 6.24 15.70 3.06
N ARG A 121 7.20 16.64 2.95
CA ARG A 121 7.80 17.03 1.67
C ARG A 121 8.97 16.15 1.25
N SER A 122 9.27 15.09 2.01
CA SER A 122 10.43 14.24 1.77
C SER A 122 10.49 13.56 0.42
N THR A 123 11.58 13.82 -0.30
CA THR A 123 11.86 13.15 -1.57
C THR A 123 12.42 11.74 -1.35
N ALA A 124 13.22 11.53 -0.30
CA ALA A 124 13.71 10.19 0.07
C ALA A 124 12.55 9.23 0.38
N VAL A 125 11.57 9.68 1.17
CA VAL A 125 10.36 8.88 1.45
C VAL A 125 9.55 8.63 0.18
N ARG A 126 9.37 9.66 -0.66
CA ARG A 126 8.67 9.55 -1.95
C ARG A 126 9.34 8.48 -2.83
N ASP A 127 10.65 8.52 -2.97
CA ASP A 127 11.41 7.64 -3.88
C ASP A 127 11.38 6.19 -3.39
N ALA A 128 11.54 5.97 -2.08
CA ALA A 128 11.39 4.64 -1.49
C ALA A 128 9.98 4.05 -1.72
N LEU A 129 8.94 4.89 -1.66
CA LEU A 129 7.54 4.50 -1.88
C LEU A 129 7.15 4.42 -3.36
N ASP A 130 7.92 4.98 -4.28
CA ASP A 130 7.57 5.00 -5.71
C ASP A 130 7.48 3.56 -6.26
N LEU A 131 8.47 2.73 -5.96
CA LEU A 131 8.49 1.30 -6.32
C LEU A 131 7.53 0.42 -5.49
N CYS A 132 6.81 0.97 -4.51
CA CYS A 132 5.80 0.22 -3.77
C CYS A 132 4.55 0.03 -4.63
N LEU A 133 4.24 -1.22 -4.96
CA LEU A 133 3.07 -1.59 -5.79
C LEU A 133 1.72 -1.45 -5.07
N ALA A 134 1.72 -1.06 -3.79
CA ALA A 134 0.52 -1.02 -2.94
C ALA A 134 -0.25 -2.37 -2.90
N CYS A 135 0.45 -3.50 -3.11
CA CYS A 135 -0.15 -4.84 -3.23
C CYS A 135 -0.66 -5.43 -1.89
N LYS A 136 -0.45 -4.74 -0.77
CA LYS A 136 -0.77 -5.19 0.60
C LYS A 136 -0.15 -6.52 1.05
N GLY A 137 0.78 -7.11 0.30
CA GLY A 137 1.52 -8.30 0.76
C GLY A 137 2.25 -8.06 2.09
N CYS A 138 2.68 -6.81 2.35
CA CYS A 138 3.26 -6.45 3.63
C CYS A 138 2.29 -6.56 4.82
N LYS A 139 1.00 -6.25 4.62
CA LYS A 139 -0.01 -6.36 5.66
C LYS A 139 -0.23 -7.82 6.06
N SER A 140 -0.23 -8.72 5.08
CA SER A 140 -0.46 -10.15 5.29
C SER A 140 0.77 -10.88 5.84
N ASP A 141 1.95 -10.63 5.27
CA ASP A 141 3.15 -11.42 5.56
C ASP A 141 3.97 -10.88 6.74
N CYS A 142 3.70 -9.66 7.19
CA CYS A 142 4.40 -9.07 8.33
C CYS A 142 3.71 -9.50 9.64
N PRO A 143 4.44 -10.07 10.61
CA PRO A 143 3.84 -10.54 11.87
C PRO A 143 3.26 -9.42 12.75
N VAL A 144 3.62 -8.16 12.46
CA VAL A 144 3.09 -6.97 13.15
C VAL A 144 2.11 -6.16 12.29
N GLY A 145 1.69 -6.69 11.14
CA GLY A 145 0.61 -6.14 10.32
C GLY A 145 0.90 -4.81 9.63
N VAL A 146 2.16 -4.52 9.27
CA VAL A 146 2.55 -3.27 8.61
C VAL A 146 1.85 -3.11 7.25
N ASP A 147 1.07 -2.03 7.07
CA ASP A 147 0.32 -1.76 5.83
C ASP A 147 0.93 -0.60 5.02
N MET A 148 2.01 -0.89 4.28
CA MET A 148 2.68 0.11 3.43
C MET A 148 1.79 0.66 2.31
N ALA A 149 0.74 -0.06 1.90
CA ALA A 149 -0.17 0.45 0.88
C ALA A 149 -0.98 1.63 1.43
N THR A 150 -1.53 1.46 2.63
CA THR A 150 -2.22 2.53 3.37
C THR A 150 -1.26 3.67 3.69
N TYR A 151 -0.04 3.37 4.13
CA TYR A 151 0.92 4.42 4.49
C TYR A 151 1.37 5.23 3.28
N LYS A 152 1.59 4.57 2.13
CA LYS A 152 1.88 5.23 0.84
C LYS A 152 0.75 6.17 0.45
N ALA A 153 -0.50 5.71 0.53
CA ALA A 153 -1.64 6.52 0.11
C ALA A 153 -1.77 7.80 0.96
N GLU A 154 -1.64 7.68 2.28
CA GLU A 154 -1.65 8.81 3.22
C GLU A 154 -0.49 9.77 2.94
N PHE A 155 0.74 9.24 2.81
CA PHE A 155 1.91 10.04 2.47
C PHE A 155 1.76 10.82 1.17
N LEU A 156 1.32 10.17 0.09
CA LEU A 156 1.15 10.84 -1.18
C LEU A 156 0.03 11.89 -1.15
N ALA A 157 -0.98 11.73 -0.27
CA ALA A 157 -2.02 12.73 -0.08
C ALA A 157 -1.45 14.03 0.54
N HIS A 158 -0.64 13.91 1.58
CA HIS A 158 0.04 15.05 2.21
C HIS A 158 1.16 15.62 1.33
N HIS A 159 2.02 14.76 0.78
CA HIS A 159 3.18 15.16 -0.02
C HIS A 159 2.82 16.00 -1.23
N TYR A 160 1.69 15.68 -1.88
CA TYR A 160 1.22 16.38 -3.07
C TYR A 160 0.05 17.35 -2.79
N ARG A 161 -0.25 17.65 -1.52
CA ARG A 161 -1.23 18.67 -1.18
C ARG A 161 -0.72 20.03 -1.67
N HIS A 162 -1.51 20.71 -2.51
CA HIS A 162 -1.14 21.98 -3.17
C HIS A 162 0.14 21.91 -4.02
N ARG A 163 0.51 20.72 -4.52
CA ARG A 163 1.69 20.52 -5.39
C ARG A 163 1.32 19.75 -6.65
N LEU A 164 2.09 19.96 -7.71
CA LEU A 164 1.95 19.21 -8.95
C LEU A 164 2.33 17.75 -8.72
N ARG A 165 1.51 16.84 -9.23
CA ARG A 165 1.76 15.39 -9.18
C ARG A 165 2.49 14.93 -10.45
N PRO A 166 3.20 13.79 -10.39
CA PRO A 166 3.71 13.13 -11.59
C PRO A 166 2.57 12.85 -12.57
N ALA A 167 2.85 12.92 -13.87
CA ALA A 167 1.88 12.65 -14.92
C ALA A 167 1.18 11.28 -14.76
N ALA A 168 1.92 10.27 -14.30
CA ALA A 168 1.41 8.94 -13.98
C ALA A 168 0.27 8.94 -12.96
N HIS A 169 0.29 9.87 -11.99
CA HIS A 169 -0.78 9.95 -10.98
C HIS A 169 -2.09 10.45 -11.59
N TYR A 170 -2.01 11.35 -12.57
CA TYR A 170 -3.19 11.84 -13.27
C TYR A 170 -3.72 10.79 -14.25
N SER A 171 -2.85 10.21 -15.08
CA SER A 171 -3.25 9.21 -16.08
C SER A 171 -3.85 7.97 -15.43
N LEU A 172 -3.23 7.44 -14.36
CA LEU A 172 -3.71 6.26 -13.65
C LEU A 172 -4.86 6.60 -12.70
N GLY A 173 -4.77 7.69 -11.93
CA GLY A 173 -5.77 8.06 -10.95
C GLY A 173 -7.16 8.29 -11.56
N TRP A 174 -7.19 8.88 -12.75
CA TRP A 174 -8.42 9.22 -13.47
C TRP A 174 -8.85 8.16 -14.50
N LEU A 175 -8.25 6.96 -14.46
CA LEU A 175 -8.69 5.81 -15.26
C LEU A 175 -10.20 5.52 -15.16
N PRO A 176 -10.90 5.69 -14.02
CA PRO A 176 -12.35 5.47 -13.97
C PRO A 176 -13.11 6.40 -14.92
N LEU A 177 -12.69 7.66 -15.02
CA LEU A 177 -13.29 8.64 -15.92
C LEU A 177 -12.90 8.38 -17.37
N VAL A 178 -11.62 8.13 -17.62
CA VAL A 178 -11.11 7.78 -18.95
C VAL A 178 -11.81 6.53 -19.49
N GLY A 179 -11.95 5.50 -18.66
CA GLY A 179 -12.64 4.26 -19.01
C GLY A 179 -14.10 4.50 -19.37
N ARG A 180 -14.81 5.34 -18.61
CA ARG A 180 -16.19 5.72 -18.93
C ARG A 180 -16.32 6.39 -20.30
N PHE A 181 -15.44 7.32 -20.65
CA PHE A 181 -15.46 7.97 -21.96
C PHE A 181 -14.97 7.05 -23.09
N ALA A 182 -13.98 6.20 -22.82
CA ALA A 182 -13.47 5.26 -23.80
C ALA A 182 -14.54 4.26 -24.28
N GLN A 183 -15.56 3.98 -23.46
CA GLN A 183 -16.70 3.14 -23.83
C GLN A 183 -17.61 3.74 -24.92
N TRP A 184 -17.50 5.04 -25.23
CA TRP A 184 -18.29 5.65 -26.31
C TRP A 184 -17.78 5.22 -27.70
N ALA A 185 -16.48 5.02 -27.85
CA ALA A 185 -15.86 4.60 -29.10
C ALA A 185 -14.64 3.69 -28.86
N PRO A 186 -14.84 2.50 -28.26
CA PRO A 186 -13.72 1.65 -27.80
C PRO A 186 -12.83 1.17 -28.95
N ARG A 187 -13.39 0.95 -30.14
CA ARG A 187 -12.62 0.55 -31.34
C ARG A 187 -11.67 1.65 -31.80
N LEU A 188 -12.11 2.91 -31.79
CA LEU A 188 -11.27 4.05 -32.16
C LEU A 188 -10.15 4.24 -31.14
N VAL A 189 -10.49 4.23 -29.84
CA VAL A 189 -9.51 4.35 -28.75
C VAL A 189 -8.46 3.23 -28.83
N ASN A 190 -8.88 1.98 -28.97
CA ASN A 190 -7.97 0.85 -29.08
C ASN A 190 -7.10 0.92 -30.36
N SER A 191 -7.62 1.44 -31.47
CA SER A 191 -6.84 1.62 -32.71
C SER A 191 -5.77 2.71 -32.53
N ALA A 192 -6.12 3.82 -31.87
CA ALA A 192 -5.18 4.88 -31.53
C ALA A 192 -4.07 4.37 -30.58
N LEU A 193 -4.42 3.53 -29.59
CA LEU A 193 -3.44 2.92 -28.67
C LEU A 193 -2.55 1.86 -29.33
N ARG A 194 -2.90 1.36 -30.52
CA ARG A 194 -2.06 0.46 -31.33
C ARG A 194 -1.14 1.21 -32.29
N ALA A 195 -1.50 2.43 -32.70
CA ALA A 195 -0.67 3.24 -33.58
C ALA A 195 0.61 3.68 -32.83
N PRO A 196 1.82 3.28 -33.27
CA PRO A 196 3.05 3.44 -32.49
C PRO A 196 3.34 4.88 -32.05
N VAL A 197 3.13 5.85 -32.95
CA VAL A 197 3.36 7.27 -32.68
C VAL A 197 2.37 7.79 -31.63
N LEU A 198 1.08 7.51 -31.80
CA LEU A 198 0.04 7.96 -30.87
C LEU A 198 0.20 7.30 -29.50
N ALA A 199 0.44 5.98 -29.48
CA ALA A 199 0.68 5.23 -28.26
C ALA A 199 1.92 5.73 -27.51
N GLN A 200 3.01 6.04 -28.22
CA GLN A 200 4.23 6.55 -27.61
C GLN A 200 4.04 7.96 -27.04
N THR A 201 3.35 8.83 -27.77
CA THR A 201 2.99 10.18 -27.28
C THR A 201 2.08 10.10 -26.06
N ALA A 202 1.04 9.28 -26.10
CA ALA A 202 0.15 9.06 -24.97
C ALA A 202 0.88 8.51 -23.73
N LYS A 203 1.80 7.53 -23.92
CA LYS A 203 2.62 6.99 -22.83
C LYS A 203 3.52 8.06 -22.21
N ARG A 204 4.22 8.86 -23.05
CA ARG A 204 5.08 9.95 -22.58
C ARG A 204 4.30 11.00 -21.79
N LEU A 205 3.19 11.50 -22.35
CA LEU A 205 2.33 12.47 -21.67
C LEU A 205 1.68 11.91 -20.40
N GLY A 206 1.38 10.61 -20.39
CA GLY A 206 0.80 9.91 -19.25
C GLY A 206 1.80 9.48 -18.18
N GLY A 207 3.10 9.73 -18.34
CA GLY A 207 4.14 9.26 -17.41
C GLY A 207 4.29 7.73 -17.37
N ILE A 208 3.95 7.04 -18.45
CA ILE A 208 4.00 5.57 -18.56
C ILE A 208 5.30 5.17 -19.26
N ALA A 209 5.98 4.18 -18.71
CA ALA A 209 7.22 3.64 -19.30
C ALA A 209 6.97 3.19 -20.76
N PRO A 210 7.85 3.56 -21.70
CA PRO A 210 7.61 3.34 -23.13
C PRO A 210 7.59 1.86 -23.52
N GLN A 211 8.20 0.98 -22.73
CA GLN A 211 8.20 -0.47 -22.93
C GLN A 211 6.85 -1.13 -22.57
N ARG A 212 5.93 -0.40 -21.93
CA ARG A 212 4.64 -0.95 -21.51
C ARG A 212 3.64 -0.93 -22.66
N THR A 213 2.89 -2.02 -22.76
CA THR A 213 1.73 -2.14 -23.64
C THR A 213 0.53 -1.47 -22.97
N PRO A 214 -0.13 -0.48 -23.62
CA PRO A 214 -1.36 0.09 -23.09
C PRO A 214 -2.45 -0.99 -22.94
N PRO A 215 -3.25 -0.96 -21.86
CA PRO A 215 -4.33 -1.92 -21.70
C PRO A 215 -5.42 -1.69 -22.76
N ARG A 216 -6.05 -2.77 -23.22
CA ARG A 216 -7.16 -2.72 -24.19
C ARG A 216 -8.46 -2.43 -23.46
N PHE A 217 -9.20 -1.42 -23.90
CA PHE A 217 -10.57 -1.19 -23.42
C PHE A 217 -11.51 -2.23 -24.04
N ALA A 218 -12.40 -2.78 -23.23
CA ALA A 218 -13.44 -3.68 -23.70
C ALA A 218 -14.43 -2.95 -24.60
N GLU A 219 -14.95 -3.64 -25.62
CA GLU A 219 -15.99 -3.08 -26.51
C GLU A 219 -17.34 -2.94 -25.82
N VAL A 220 -17.61 -3.80 -24.84
CA VAL A 220 -18.81 -3.78 -24.02
C VAL A 220 -18.37 -3.89 -22.56
N SER A 221 -18.72 -2.91 -21.72
CA SER A 221 -18.42 -2.95 -20.29
C SER A 221 -19.19 -4.06 -19.58
N PHE A 222 -18.67 -4.53 -18.44
CA PHE A 222 -19.34 -5.54 -17.63
C PHE A 222 -20.74 -5.09 -17.21
N GLN A 223 -20.88 -3.83 -16.78
CA GLN A 223 -22.18 -3.27 -16.42
C GLN A 223 -23.16 -3.24 -17.58
N ARG A 224 -22.70 -2.97 -18.80
CA ARG A 224 -23.56 -3.02 -19.99
C ARG A 224 -24.00 -4.45 -20.30
N LEU A 225 -23.14 -5.44 -20.09
CA LEU A 225 -23.51 -6.86 -20.22
C LEU A 225 -24.58 -7.27 -19.21
N CYS A 226 -24.54 -6.72 -18.00
CA CYS A 226 -25.47 -7.04 -16.92
C CYS A 226 -26.70 -6.13 -16.86
N ARG A 227 -26.84 -5.13 -17.74
CA ARG A 227 -27.90 -4.10 -17.68
C ARG A 227 -29.33 -4.68 -17.68
N HIS A 228 -29.54 -5.83 -18.31
CA HIS A 228 -30.86 -6.47 -18.41
C HIS A 228 -31.11 -7.52 -17.33
N ARG A 229 -30.18 -7.71 -16.38
CA ARG A 229 -30.37 -8.64 -15.27
C ARG A 229 -31.34 -8.03 -14.25
N VAL A 230 -32.30 -8.85 -13.80
CA VAL A 230 -33.22 -8.47 -12.72
C VAL A 230 -32.50 -8.69 -11.40
N ALA A 231 -32.39 -7.64 -10.60
CA ALA A 231 -31.80 -7.77 -9.27
C ALA A 231 -32.75 -8.54 -8.34
N PRO A 232 -32.24 -9.47 -7.51
CA PRO A 232 -33.05 -10.09 -6.46
C PRO A 232 -33.56 -9.03 -5.48
N PRO A 233 -34.76 -9.20 -4.90
CA PRO A 233 -35.28 -8.31 -3.87
C PRO A 233 -34.34 -8.24 -2.65
N PRO A 234 -34.28 -7.07 -1.95
CA PRO A 234 -33.48 -6.93 -0.74
C PRO A 234 -33.84 -7.98 0.31
N GLY A 235 -32.83 -8.64 0.88
CA GLY A 235 -33.02 -9.66 1.91
C GLY A 235 -33.36 -11.05 1.38
N GLU A 236 -33.39 -11.27 0.06
CA GLU A 236 -33.57 -12.61 -0.50
C GLU A 236 -32.41 -13.54 -0.10
N PRO A 237 -32.69 -14.72 0.49
CA PRO A 237 -31.66 -15.71 0.80
C PRO A 237 -30.86 -16.10 -0.45
N GLY A 238 -29.52 -16.07 -0.36
CA GLY A 238 -28.63 -16.40 -1.48
C GLY A 238 -28.40 -15.25 -2.47
N ALA A 239 -28.96 -14.06 -2.23
CA ALA A 239 -28.62 -12.87 -3.01
C ALA A 239 -27.20 -12.38 -2.67
N VAL A 240 -26.38 -12.16 -3.71
CA VAL A 240 -25.01 -11.65 -3.58
C VAL A 240 -24.81 -10.43 -4.48
N LEU A 241 -24.16 -9.39 -3.96
CA LEU A 241 -23.81 -8.21 -4.75
C LEU A 241 -22.43 -8.41 -5.38
N LEU A 242 -22.38 -8.48 -6.70
CA LEU A 242 -21.12 -8.45 -7.44
C LEU A 242 -20.83 -7.01 -7.89
N TRP A 243 -19.89 -6.37 -7.20
CA TRP A 243 -19.41 -5.04 -7.52
C TRP A 243 -18.19 -5.11 -8.45
N PRO A 244 -18.31 -4.71 -9.74
CA PRO A 244 -17.16 -4.63 -10.64
C PRO A 244 -16.29 -3.41 -10.32
N ASP A 245 -14.99 -3.62 -10.13
CA ASP A 245 -14.03 -2.52 -10.10
C ASP A 245 -13.84 -1.88 -11.50
N THR A 246 -13.09 -0.78 -11.58
CA THR A 246 -12.80 -0.07 -12.83
C THR A 246 -12.14 -0.95 -13.90
N PHE A 247 -11.22 -1.84 -13.49
CA PHE A 247 -10.49 -2.74 -14.38
C PHE A 247 -11.41 -3.85 -14.91
N THR A 248 -12.14 -4.51 -14.01
CA THR A 248 -13.13 -5.53 -14.36
C THR A 248 -14.22 -4.94 -15.25
N ASN A 249 -14.69 -3.72 -14.99
CA ASN A 249 -15.76 -3.11 -15.78
C ASN A 249 -15.32 -2.72 -17.20
N HIS A 250 -14.16 -2.07 -17.35
CA HIS A 250 -13.76 -1.41 -18.60
C HIS A 250 -12.70 -2.14 -19.42
N PHE A 251 -11.98 -3.11 -18.83
CA PHE A 251 -10.86 -3.78 -19.50
C PHE A 251 -11.06 -5.29 -19.58
N ALA A 252 -11.50 -5.93 -18.49
CA ALA A 252 -11.64 -7.38 -18.40
C ALA A 252 -13.05 -7.84 -17.99
N PRO A 253 -14.12 -7.45 -18.70
CA PRO A 253 -15.50 -7.77 -18.32
C PRO A 253 -15.82 -9.27 -18.37
N HIS A 254 -15.04 -10.05 -19.13
CA HIS A 254 -15.16 -11.50 -19.17
C HIS A 254 -14.85 -12.15 -17.81
N ILE A 255 -13.95 -11.56 -17.00
CA ILE A 255 -13.67 -12.04 -15.63
C ILE A 255 -14.89 -11.81 -14.75
N GLY A 256 -15.50 -10.63 -14.82
CA GLY A 256 -16.74 -10.34 -14.13
C GLY A 256 -17.87 -11.28 -14.55
N ARG A 257 -17.97 -11.59 -15.85
CA ARG A 257 -18.97 -12.54 -16.36
C ARG A 257 -18.74 -13.95 -15.81
N ALA A 258 -17.51 -14.45 -15.84
CA ALA A 258 -17.17 -15.74 -15.27
C ALA A 258 -17.48 -15.81 -13.76
N ALA A 259 -17.25 -14.72 -13.02
CA ALA A 259 -17.62 -14.65 -11.61
C ALA A 259 -19.14 -14.74 -11.41
N VAL A 260 -19.94 -14.11 -12.27
CA VAL A 260 -21.40 -14.28 -12.25
C VAL A 260 -21.77 -15.74 -12.52
N ASP A 261 -21.23 -16.33 -13.59
CA ASP A 261 -21.58 -17.69 -14.00
C ASP A 261 -21.26 -18.71 -12.88
N VAL A 262 -20.10 -18.57 -12.20
CA VAL A 262 -19.72 -19.43 -11.06
C VAL A 262 -20.64 -19.25 -9.85
N LEU A 263 -21.02 -18.02 -9.53
CA LEU A 263 -21.92 -17.76 -8.39
C LEU A 263 -23.33 -18.30 -8.67
N GLU A 264 -23.83 -18.14 -9.90
CA GLU A 264 -25.14 -18.65 -10.31
C GLU A 264 -25.16 -20.18 -10.35
N ASP A 265 -24.09 -20.83 -10.81
CA ASP A 265 -23.92 -22.29 -10.77
C ASP A 265 -23.89 -22.82 -9.33
N ALA A 266 -23.34 -22.05 -8.39
CA ALA A 266 -23.39 -22.34 -6.96
C ALA A 266 -24.77 -22.09 -6.31
N GLY A 267 -25.80 -21.73 -7.09
CA GLY A 267 -27.17 -21.49 -6.61
C GLY A 267 -27.40 -20.10 -6.00
N LEU A 268 -26.44 -19.18 -6.13
CA LEU A 268 -26.57 -17.80 -5.65
C LEU A 268 -27.25 -16.92 -6.71
N ARG A 269 -27.92 -15.85 -6.27
CA ARG A 269 -28.52 -14.85 -7.16
C ARG A 269 -27.68 -13.58 -7.19
N VAL A 270 -27.10 -13.28 -8.34
CA VAL A 270 -26.15 -12.16 -8.46
C VAL A 270 -26.86 -10.85 -8.79
N ALA A 271 -26.79 -9.89 -7.87
CA ALA A 271 -27.11 -8.49 -8.11
C ALA A 271 -25.88 -7.74 -8.62
N VAL A 272 -26.06 -6.84 -9.59
CA VAL A 272 -25.01 -5.92 -10.05
C VAL A 272 -25.52 -4.49 -9.88
N PRO A 273 -24.72 -3.56 -9.32
CA PRO A 273 -25.14 -2.16 -9.17
C PRO A 273 -25.55 -1.55 -10.51
N PRO A 274 -26.70 -0.85 -10.59
CA PRO A 274 -27.18 -0.26 -11.83
C PRO A 274 -26.33 0.93 -12.30
N GLN A 275 -25.57 1.54 -11.38
CA GLN A 275 -24.72 2.70 -11.65
C GLN A 275 -23.23 2.30 -11.70
N PRO A 276 -22.42 2.93 -12.56
CA PRO A 276 -20.97 2.79 -12.57
C PRO A 276 -20.35 3.31 -11.27
N LEU A 277 -20.00 2.36 -10.39
CA LEU A 277 -19.25 2.61 -9.16
C LEU A 277 -17.77 2.32 -9.39
N CYS A 278 -16.89 3.07 -8.72
CA CYS A 278 -15.45 2.84 -8.73
C CYS A 278 -15.01 2.38 -7.34
N CYS A 279 -14.14 1.39 -7.27
CA CYS A 279 -13.55 0.93 -6.00
C CYS A 279 -12.55 1.94 -5.39
N GLY A 280 -12.30 3.08 -6.03
CA GLY A 280 -11.38 4.13 -5.57
C GLY A 280 -9.89 3.76 -5.64
N LEU A 281 -9.53 2.54 -6.05
CA LEU A 281 -8.16 2.03 -6.04
C LEU A 281 -7.18 2.91 -6.84
N THR A 282 -7.62 3.46 -7.96
CA THR A 282 -6.80 4.33 -8.81
C THR A 282 -6.43 5.63 -8.09
N TRP A 283 -7.37 6.22 -7.35
CA TRP A 283 -7.12 7.41 -6.54
C TRP A 283 -6.33 7.07 -5.27
N MET A 284 -6.65 5.97 -4.60
CA MET A 284 -5.92 5.54 -3.39
C MET A 284 -4.44 5.27 -3.68
N SER A 285 -4.13 4.50 -4.72
CA SER A 285 -2.74 4.15 -5.08
C SER A 285 -1.88 5.35 -5.50
N THR A 286 -2.53 6.47 -5.89
CA THR A 286 -1.87 7.72 -6.29
C THR A 286 -2.00 8.83 -5.23
N GLY A 287 -2.53 8.53 -4.04
CA GLY A 287 -2.70 9.48 -2.93
C GLY A 287 -3.69 10.61 -3.20
N GLN A 288 -4.69 10.39 -4.06
CA GLN A 288 -5.77 11.35 -4.34
C GLN A 288 -6.97 11.08 -3.42
N LEU A 289 -6.73 11.01 -2.12
CA LEU A 289 -7.70 10.50 -1.14
C LEU A 289 -8.98 11.34 -1.04
N GLY A 290 -8.90 12.65 -1.18
CA GLY A 290 -10.10 13.50 -1.21
C GLY A 290 -11.08 13.13 -2.34
N MET A 291 -10.56 12.73 -3.51
CA MET A 291 -11.42 12.26 -4.61
C MET A 291 -11.98 10.86 -4.36
N ALA A 292 -11.22 10.00 -3.69
CA ALA A 292 -11.68 8.67 -3.32
C ALA A 292 -12.88 8.76 -2.36
N THR A 293 -12.85 9.66 -1.37
CA THR A 293 -13.95 9.84 -0.40
C THR A 293 -15.19 10.50 -0.99
N LEU A 294 -15.07 11.34 -2.02
CA LEU A 294 -16.21 12.03 -2.65
C LEU A 294 -16.99 11.17 -3.66
N ARG A 295 -16.42 10.03 -4.09
CA ARG A 295 -16.97 9.16 -5.14
C ARG A 295 -17.24 7.73 -4.65
N TRP A 296 -17.01 7.50 -3.36
CA TRP A 296 -17.60 6.43 -2.56
C TRP A 296 -18.82 6.97 -1.82
#